data_AF-V2WZN3-F1
#
_entry.id   AF-V2WZN3-F1
#
_cell.length_a   1.000
_cell.length_b   1.000
_cell.length_c   1.000
_cell.angle_alpha   90.00
_cell.angle_beta   90.00
_cell.angle_gamma   90.00
#
_symmetry.space_group_name_H-M   'P 1'
#
loop_
_entity.id
_entity.type
_entity.pdbx_description
1 polymer ?
#
loop_
_entity_poly.entity_id
_entity_poly.type
_entity_poly.pdbx_seq_one_letter_code
_entity_poly.pdbx_strand_id
1 'polypeptide(L)'
;MESFNSSPLPQQLEKKTAVMVKEWKRVFLLMEWGKEKMLDIELADLLLMIHKERMAKVTQIGGELVYCAKSPEEKKKFDCDVVDGLKLCLGSEGFDKLPADEHHDVELFLWCGCCMHKDLNSFRGGNMEMMAY
;
A
#
# COMPACT_ATOMS: atom_id res chain seq x y z
N MET A 1 -20.11 28.49 31.02
CA MET A 1 -20.22 28.60 29.55
C MET A 1 -19.19 27.63 28.99
N GLU A 2 -19.59 26.37 28.91
CA GLU A 2 -18.68 25.25 28.59
C GLU A 2 -18.29 25.33 27.12
N SER A 3 -16.99 25.32 26.88
CA SER A 3 -16.37 25.23 25.56
C SER A 3 -16.77 23.90 24.92
N PHE A 4 -17.62 23.97 23.89
CA PHE A 4 -17.91 22.84 23.01
C PHE A 4 -16.61 22.32 22.41
N ASN A 5 -16.19 21.15 22.91
CA ASN A 5 -15.12 20.35 22.34
C ASN A 5 -15.51 20.04 20.89
N SER A 6 -14.70 20.50 19.94
CA SER A 6 -14.90 20.32 18.50
C SER A 6 -14.49 18.90 18.08
N SER A 7 -15.23 17.90 18.56
CA SER A 7 -15.13 16.54 18.01
C SER A 7 -15.59 16.56 16.54
N PRO A 8 -14.87 15.89 15.63
CA PRO A 8 -15.27 15.86 14.22
C PRO A 8 -16.66 15.25 14.09
N LEU A 9 -17.53 15.88 13.28
CA LEU A 9 -18.85 15.33 12.96
C LEU A 9 -18.69 13.90 12.39
N PRO A 10 -19.60 12.96 12.71
CA PRO A 10 -19.50 11.54 12.32
C PRO A 10 -19.16 11.32 10.83
N GLN A 11 -19.73 12.15 9.96
CA GLN A 11 -19.52 12.09 8.51
C GLN A 11 -18.09 12.44 8.06
N GLN A 12 -17.32 13.19 8.85
CA GLN A 12 -15.90 13.45 8.56
C GLN A 12 -15.01 12.28 8.99
N LEU A 13 -15.40 11.57 10.05
CA LEU A 13 -14.68 10.39 10.51
C LEU A 13 -14.84 9.24 9.51
N GLU A 14 -16.07 9.00 9.03
CA GLU A 14 -16.36 8.00 7.98
C GLU A 14 -15.53 8.21 6.72
N LYS A 15 -15.40 9.45 6.25
CA LYS A 15 -14.58 9.80 5.07
C LYS A 15 -13.09 9.53 5.30
N LYS A 16 -12.56 9.87 6.48
CA LYS A 16 -11.15 9.58 6.83
C LYS A 16 -10.89 8.08 6.88
N THR A 17 -11.79 7.32 7.50
CA THR A 17 -11.70 5.86 7.55
C THR A 17 -11.75 5.24 6.16
N ALA A 18 -12.63 5.71 5.28
CA ALA A 18 -12.72 5.23 3.89
C ALA A 18 -11.41 5.45 3.12
N VAL A 19 -10.77 6.61 3.30
CA VAL A 19 -9.45 6.90 2.68
C VAL A 19 -8.37 5.98 3.22
N MET A 20 -8.28 5.82 4.55
CA MET A 20 -7.28 4.92 5.17
C MET A 20 -7.47 3.47 4.73
N VAL A 21 -8.71 2.99 4.65
CA VAL A 21 -9.03 1.63 4.20
C VAL A 21 -8.68 1.46 2.72
N LYS A 22 -8.95 2.46 1.87
CA LYS A 22 -8.55 2.41 0.45
C LYS A 22 -7.03 2.30 0.32
N GLU A 23 -6.29 3.12 1.06
CA GLU A 23 -4.83 3.13 0.99
C GLU A 23 -4.22 1.84 1.54
N TRP A 24 -4.75 1.32 2.64
CA TRP A 24 -4.32 0.03 3.18
C TRP A 24 -4.55 -1.12 2.19
N LYS A 25 -5.71 -1.16 1.52
CA LYS A 25 -5.98 -2.13 0.45
C LYS A 25 -5.02 -1.99 -0.72
N ARG A 26 -4.68 -0.76 -1.11
CA ARG A 26 -3.69 -0.51 -2.16
C ARG A 26 -2.34 -1.09 -1.77
N VAL A 27 -1.83 -0.74 -0.59
CA VAL A 27 -0.54 -1.25 -0.10
C VAL A 27 -0.54 -2.79 -0.09
N PHE A 28 -1.61 -3.41 0.38
CA PHE A 28 -1.74 -4.87 0.38
C PHE A 28 -1.72 -5.45 -1.05
N LEU A 29 -2.48 -4.87 -1.98
CA LEU A 29 -2.51 -5.30 -3.38
C LEU A 29 -1.11 -5.22 -4.02
N LEU A 30 -0.42 -4.09 -3.85
CA LEU A 30 0.92 -3.87 -4.39
C LEU A 30 1.94 -4.84 -3.77
N MET A 31 1.82 -5.14 -2.47
CA MET A 31 2.66 -6.14 -1.80
C MET A 31 2.49 -7.54 -2.40
N GLU A 32 1.24 -7.98 -2.60
CA GLU A 32 0.96 -9.29 -3.19
C GLU A 32 1.42 -9.35 -4.65
N TRP A 33 1.12 -8.34 -5.47
CA TRP A 33 1.59 -8.29 -6.86
C TRP A 33 3.12 -8.24 -6.96
N GLY A 34 3.77 -7.48 -6.09
CA GLY A 34 5.22 -7.44 -6.01
C GLY A 34 5.81 -8.80 -5.69
N LYS A 35 5.20 -9.53 -4.74
CA LYS A 35 5.61 -10.90 -4.39
C LYS A 35 5.42 -11.86 -5.57
N GLU A 36 4.30 -11.82 -6.28
CA GLU A 36 4.10 -12.65 -7.47
C GLU A 36 5.14 -12.33 -8.54
N LYS A 37 5.40 -11.05 -8.81
CA LYS A 37 6.44 -10.62 -9.76
C LYS A 37 7.84 -11.06 -9.35
N MET A 38 8.14 -11.18 -8.05
CA MET A 38 9.42 -11.75 -7.60
C MET A 38 9.60 -13.22 -8.00
N LEU A 39 8.51 -13.99 -8.14
CA LEU A 39 8.57 -15.40 -8.57
C LEU A 39 8.91 -15.54 -10.06
N ASP A 40 8.60 -14.52 -10.86
CA ASP A 40 8.86 -14.49 -12.29
C ASP A 40 10.27 -13.96 -12.65
N ILE A 41 11.01 -13.42 -11.67
CA ILE A 41 12.36 -12.90 -11.87
C ILE A 41 13.38 -14.02 -11.69
N GLU A 42 14.34 -14.10 -12.61
CA GLU A 42 15.47 -15.01 -12.48
C GLU A 42 16.22 -14.83 -11.16
N LEU A 43 16.56 -15.93 -10.50
CA LEU A 43 17.09 -15.91 -9.13
C LEU A 43 18.32 -15.00 -8.99
N ALA A 44 19.22 -15.01 -9.97
CA ALA A 44 20.43 -14.18 -9.96
C ALA A 44 20.09 -12.67 -9.96
N ASP A 45 19.11 -12.26 -10.78
CA ASP A 45 18.66 -10.88 -10.86
C ASP A 45 17.91 -10.47 -9.60
N LEU A 46 17.08 -11.37 -9.06
CA LEU A 46 16.37 -11.15 -7.80
C LEU A 46 17.35 -10.92 -6.63
N LEU A 47 18.38 -11.75 -6.53
CA LEU A 47 19.44 -11.60 -5.52
C LEU A 47 20.19 -10.27 -5.68
N LEU A 48 20.47 -9.86 -6.92
CA LEU A 48 21.10 -8.58 -7.20
C LEU A 48 20.20 -7.40 -6.78
N MET A 49 18.89 -7.48 -7.04
CA MET A 49 17.92 -6.46 -6.62
C MET A 49 17.82 -6.36 -5.10
N ILE A 50 17.70 -7.49 -4.40
CA ILE A 50 17.68 -7.53 -2.93
C ILE A 50 18.98 -6.94 -2.37
N HIS A 51 20.14 -7.28 -2.94
CA HIS A 51 21.42 -6.75 -2.51
C HIS A 51 21.50 -5.22 -2.66
N LYS A 52 21.05 -4.68 -3.80
CA LYS A 52 20.99 -3.23 -4.05
C LYS A 52 20.10 -2.52 -3.03
N GLU A 53 18.88 -3.04 -2.81
CA GLU A 53 17.93 -2.46 -1.84
C GLU A 53 18.49 -2.51 -0.42
N ARG A 54 19.12 -3.64 -0.05
CA ARG A 54 19.81 -3.79 1.25
C ARG A 54 20.88 -2.72 1.43
N MET A 55 21.75 -2.53 0.44
CA MET A 55 22.83 -1.52 0.51
C MET A 55 22.28 -0.10 0.64
N ALA A 56 21.20 0.23 -0.06
CA ALA A 56 20.52 1.51 0.06
C ALA A 56 19.98 1.72 1.49
N LYS A 57 19.27 0.73 2.04
CA LYS A 57 18.74 0.81 3.42
C LYS A 57 19.83 0.83 4.49
N VAL A 58 20.93 0.09 4.31
CA VAL A 58 22.08 0.14 5.22
C VAL A 58 22.66 1.56 5.24
N THR A 59 22.80 2.18 4.07
CA THR A 59 23.26 3.58 3.96
C THR A 59 22.30 4.54 4.68
N GLN A 60 20.99 4.33 4.53
CA GLN A 60 19.96 5.16 5.19
C GLN A 60 20.02 5.12 6.72
N ILE A 61 20.35 3.97 7.31
CA ILE A 61 20.46 3.82 8.77
C ILE A 61 21.83 4.26 9.34
N GLY A 62 22.71 4.83 8.52
CA GLY A 62 24.03 5.31 8.94
C GLY A 62 25.20 4.38 8.64
N GLY A 63 25.00 3.38 7.78
CA GLY A 63 26.05 2.50 7.27
C GLY A 63 26.21 1.17 7.99
N GLU A 64 27.17 0.37 7.52
CA GLU A 64 27.32 -1.03 7.93
C GLU A 64 27.66 -1.20 9.42
N LEU A 65 28.38 -0.26 10.04
CA LEU A 65 28.68 -0.31 11.48
C LEU A 65 27.40 -0.23 12.32
N VAL A 66 26.45 0.63 11.94
CA VAL A 66 25.16 0.76 12.63
C VAL A 66 24.33 -0.50 12.43
N TYR A 67 24.35 -1.08 11.22
CA TYR A 67 23.70 -2.37 10.97
C TYR A 67 24.32 -3.50 11.81
N CYS A 68 25.65 -3.62 11.84
CA CYS A 68 26.35 -4.66 12.57
C CYS A 68 26.07 -4.64 14.07
N ALA A 69 25.88 -3.45 14.64
CA ALA A 69 25.56 -3.25 16.06
C ALA A 69 24.11 -3.65 16.43
N LYS A 70 23.22 -3.89 15.45
CA LYS A 70 21.83 -4.32 15.70
C LYS A 70 21.74 -5.72 16.30
N SER A 71 20.70 -5.92 17.12
CA SER A 71 20.35 -7.25 17.63
C SER A 71 19.93 -8.20 16.50
N PRO A 72 19.93 -9.52 16.73
CA PRO A 72 19.41 -10.50 15.77
C PRO A 72 17.96 -10.21 15.33
N GLU A 73 17.09 -9.80 16.26
CA GLU A 73 15.69 -9.46 16.00
C GLU A 73 15.57 -8.21 15.12
N GLU A 74 16.39 -7.20 15.40
CA GLU A 74 16.44 -5.98 14.61
C GLU A 74 16.98 -6.22 13.20
N LYS A 75 17.98 -7.11 13.05
CA LYS A 75 18.48 -7.54 11.74
C LYS A 75 17.44 -8.30 10.95
N LYS A 76 16.73 -9.23 11.60
CA LYS A 76 15.61 -9.95 10.97
C LYS A 76 14.52 -8.99 10.50
N LYS A 77 14.13 -8.02 11.34
CA LYS A 77 13.16 -6.99 10.96
C LYS A 77 13.67 -6.16 9.78
N PHE A 78 14.93 -5.75 9.80
CA PHE A 78 15.57 -5.03 8.71
C PHE A 78 15.52 -5.82 7.39
N ASP A 79 15.84 -7.12 7.42
CA ASP A 79 15.79 -7.98 6.23
C ASP A 79 14.35 -8.13 5.71
N CYS A 80 13.35 -8.28 6.59
CA CYS A 80 11.94 -8.24 6.21
C CYS A 80 11.58 -6.91 5.54
N ASP A 81 11.99 -5.79 6.14
CA ASP A 81 11.71 -4.46 5.61
C ASP A 81 12.36 -4.28 4.22
N VAL A 82 13.58 -4.77 3.98
CA VAL A 82 14.24 -4.75 2.65
C VAL A 82 13.38 -5.47 1.61
N VAL A 83 12.97 -6.69 1.92
CA VAL A 83 12.16 -7.51 1.00
C VAL A 83 10.79 -6.87 0.77
N ASP A 84 10.15 -6.34 1.81
CA ASP A 84 8.85 -5.69 1.70
C ASP A 84 8.92 -4.38 0.91
N GLY A 85 10.00 -3.61 1.04
CA GLY A 85 10.26 -2.45 0.18
C GLY A 85 10.39 -2.83 -1.30
N LEU A 86 11.09 -3.93 -1.58
CA LEU A 86 11.24 -4.44 -2.94
C LEU A 86 9.91 -4.92 -3.54
N LYS A 87 9.06 -5.62 -2.76
CA LYS A 87 7.70 -5.99 -3.18
C LYS A 87 6.88 -4.75 -3.53
N LEU A 88 6.85 -3.73 -2.66
CA LEU A 88 6.11 -2.50 -2.93
C LEU A 88 6.58 -1.84 -4.23
N CYS A 89 7.89 -1.77 -4.46
CA CYS A 89 8.45 -1.20 -5.68
C CYS A 89 8.00 -1.99 -6.92
N LEU A 90 8.18 -3.31 -6.92
CA LEU A 90 7.82 -4.18 -8.04
C LEU A 90 6.32 -4.18 -8.34
N GLY A 91 5.49 -4.18 -7.30
CA GLY A 91 4.04 -4.10 -7.41
C GLY A 91 3.57 -2.75 -7.93
N SER A 92 4.16 -1.65 -7.46
CA SER A 92 3.87 -0.30 -7.96
C SER A 92 4.22 -0.17 -9.44
N GLU A 93 5.39 -0.65 -9.85
CA GLU A 93 5.74 -0.68 -11.28
C GLU A 93 4.76 -1.50 -12.13
N GLY A 94 4.21 -2.58 -11.58
CA GLY A 94 3.19 -3.38 -12.27
C GLY A 94 1.89 -2.60 -12.43
N PHE A 95 1.45 -1.97 -11.34
CA PHE A 95 0.26 -1.13 -11.28
C PHE A 95 0.35 0.09 -12.21
N ASP A 96 1.47 0.79 -12.22
CA ASP A 96 1.70 1.98 -13.06
C ASP A 96 1.76 1.66 -14.56
N LYS A 97 2.04 0.41 -14.92
CA LYS A 97 2.09 -0.08 -16.31
C LYS A 97 0.75 -0.61 -16.81
N LEU A 98 -0.28 -0.65 -15.97
CA LEU A 98 -1.60 -1.10 -16.39
C LEU A 98 -2.17 -0.19 -17.50
N PRO A 99 -2.87 -0.77 -18.49
CA PRO A 99 -3.75 -0.02 -19.37
C PRO A 99 -4.77 0.84 -18.59
N ALA A 100 -5.23 1.93 -19.20
CA ALA A 100 -6.08 2.89 -18.50
C ALA A 100 -7.41 2.31 -18.00
N ASP A 101 -7.99 1.36 -18.74
CA ASP A 101 -9.19 0.60 -18.38
C ASP A 101 -8.93 -0.35 -17.21
N GLU A 102 -7.88 -1.15 -17.26
CA GLU A 102 -7.51 -2.05 -16.15
C GLU A 102 -7.14 -1.26 -14.88
N HIS A 103 -6.42 -0.16 -15.02
CA HIS A 103 -6.11 0.74 -13.92
C HIS A 103 -7.38 1.33 -13.30
N HIS A 104 -8.35 1.73 -14.13
CA HIS A 104 -9.65 2.22 -13.65
C HIS A 104 -10.40 1.16 -12.86
N ASP A 105 -10.45 -0.08 -13.37
CA ASP A 105 -11.14 -1.18 -12.72
C ASP A 105 -10.55 -1.52 -11.36
N VAL A 106 -9.22 -1.53 -11.24
CA VAL A 106 -8.53 -1.77 -9.96
C VAL A 106 -8.78 -0.61 -8.99
N GLU A 107 -8.70 0.65 -9.43
CA GLU A 107 -9.03 1.82 -8.61
C GLU A 107 -10.48 1.78 -8.09
N LEU A 108 -11.41 1.39 -8.97
CA LEU A 108 -12.81 1.23 -8.63
C LEU A 108 -12.99 0.10 -7.62
N PHE A 109 -12.30 -1.02 -7.78
CA PHE A 109 -12.33 -2.13 -6.81
C PHE A 109 -11.78 -1.71 -5.44
N LEU A 110 -10.67 -0.97 -5.41
CA LEU A 110 -10.09 -0.43 -4.17
C LEU A 110 -11.06 0.53 -3.46
N TRP A 111 -11.78 1.36 -4.22
CA TRP A 111 -12.76 2.32 -3.70
C TRP A 111 -14.07 1.66 -3.23
N CYS A 112 -14.65 0.77 -4.03
CA CYS A 112 -15.90 0.06 -3.72
C CYS A 112 -15.72 -1.01 -2.62
N GLY A 113 -14.54 -1.65 -2.56
CA GLY A 113 -14.26 -2.78 -1.68
C GLY A 113 -14.83 -4.11 -2.15
N CYS A 114 -14.45 -5.21 -1.48
CA CYS A 114 -15.02 -6.53 -1.74
C CYS A 114 -16.47 -6.61 -1.24
N CYS A 115 -17.25 -7.49 -1.85
CA CYS A 115 -18.72 -7.51 -1.92
C CYS A 115 -19.52 -7.55 -0.59
N MET A 116 -18.90 -7.43 0.59
CA MET A 116 -19.61 -7.31 1.88
C MET A 116 -19.61 -5.89 2.49
N HIS A 117 -18.76 -4.97 2.01
CA HIS A 117 -18.78 -3.56 2.43
C HIS A 117 -19.14 -2.60 1.28
N LYS A 118 -19.69 -3.18 0.20
CA LYS A 118 -20.03 -2.53 -1.07
C LYS A 118 -21.13 -1.47 -0.91
N ASP A 119 -21.96 -1.61 0.11
CA ASP A 119 -23.22 -0.85 0.22
C ASP A 119 -23.00 0.65 0.34
N LEU A 120 -22.21 1.15 1.29
CA LEU A 120 -22.18 2.59 1.58
C LEU A 120 -21.62 3.46 0.45
N ASN A 121 -20.56 3.00 -0.25
CA ASN A 121 -19.99 3.75 -1.37
C ASN A 121 -20.83 3.62 -2.65
N SER A 122 -21.42 2.44 -2.90
CA SER A 122 -22.24 2.20 -4.10
C SER A 122 -23.55 2.98 -4.07
N PHE A 123 -24.21 3.07 -2.91
CA PHE A 123 -25.42 3.88 -2.76
C PHE A 123 -25.15 5.37 -2.95
N ARG A 124 -24.03 5.90 -2.42
CA ARG A 124 -23.67 7.30 -2.62
C ARG A 124 -23.36 7.60 -4.09
N GLY A 125 -22.58 6.75 -4.76
CA GLY A 125 -22.27 6.89 -6.19
C GLY A 125 -23.53 6.84 -7.06
N GLY A 126 -24.34 5.78 -6.89
CA GLY A 126 -25.59 5.61 -7.64
C GLY A 126 -26.58 6.76 -7.43
N ASN A 127 -26.73 7.26 -6.19
CA ASN A 127 -27.61 8.40 -5.91
C ASN A 127 -27.10 9.70 -6.58
N MET A 128 -25.79 9.95 -6.61
CA MET A 128 -25.27 11.15 -7.28
C MET A 128 -25.56 11.12 -8.79
N GLU A 129 -25.35 9.98 -9.45
CA GLU A 129 -25.65 9.82 -10.88
C GLU A 129 -27.15 9.91 -11.16
N MET A 130 -27.99 9.30 -10.32
CA MET A 130 -29.45 9.41 -10.45
C MET A 130 -29.99 10.83 -10.24
N MET A 131 -29.31 11.66 -9.44
CA MET A 131 -29.68 13.06 -9.20
C MET A 131 -29.09 14.02 -10.25
N ALA A 132 -28.17 13.56 -11.09
CA ALA A 132 -27.57 14.33 -12.18
C ALA A 132 -28.32 14.18 -13.51
N TYR A 133 -29.36 13.35 -13.55
CA TYR A 133 -30.26 13.09 -14.67
C TYR A 133 -31.60 13.81 -14.48
#